data_AF-A0A6P0UL73-F1
#
_entry.id   AF-A0A6P0UL73-F1
#
_cell.length_a   1.000
_cell.length_b   1.000
_cell.length_c   1.000
_cell.angle_alpha   90.00
_cell.angle_beta   90.00
_cell.angle_gamma   90.00
#
_symmetry.space_group_name_H-M   'P 1'
#
loop_
_entity.id
_entity.type
_entity.pdbx_description
1 polymer ?
#
loop_
_entity_poly.entity_id
_entity_poly.type
_entity_poly.pdbx_seq_one_letter_code
_entity_poly.pdbx_strand_id
1 'polypeptide(L)'
;MRTVILTFLIINFHSVSSQPLKVDLTSLNKSSSLKSFVENQAFEYLEFNTKKRDSIAKQRVSISHEGVETEIIIRDMSYVKEPLIIINQFPLKNYNITGDILLRDIEEIYLWKPSDTLSAVYGSLAKYGLINIKMEKKRWRKIKKEIR
;
A
#
# COMPACT_ATOMS: atom_id res chain seq x y z
N MET A 1 33.58 -6.07 8.49
CA MET A 1 32.49 -6.63 7.66
C MET A 1 31.29 -6.85 8.57
N ARG A 2 30.24 -6.03 8.47
CA ARG A 2 29.03 -6.16 9.30
C ARG A 2 28.05 -7.05 8.55
N THR A 3 27.81 -8.24 9.11
CA THR A 3 26.78 -9.19 8.65
C THR A 3 25.41 -8.58 8.89
N VAL A 4 24.70 -8.25 7.81
CA VAL A 4 23.27 -7.91 7.86
C VAL A 4 22.52 -9.24 7.93
N ILE A 5 22.00 -9.56 9.11
CA ILE A 5 21.10 -10.71 9.29
C ILE A 5 19.73 -10.27 8.76
N LEU A 6 19.42 -10.68 7.53
CA LEU A 6 18.10 -10.51 6.93
C LEU A 6 17.19 -11.60 7.49
N THR A 7 16.44 -11.29 8.54
CA THR A 7 15.44 -12.21 9.09
C THR A 7 14.21 -12.25 8.17
N PHE A 8 14.12 -13.30 7.35
CA PHE A 8 12.88 -13.69 6.67
C PHE A 8 11.89 -14.22 7.72
N LEU A 9 10.83 -13.46 8.00
CA LEU A 9 9.69 -13.91 8.81
C LEU A 9 8.76 -14.74 7.92
N ILE A 10 8.79 -16.05 8.10
CA ILE A 10 7.89 -16.99 7.42
C ILE A 10 6.50 -16.86 8.06
N ILE A 11 5.60 -16.14 7.41
CA ILE A 11 4.18 -16.13 7.78
C ILE A 11 3.58 -17.44 7.27
N ASN A 12 3.17 -18.33 8.17
CA ASN A 12 2.45 -19.56 7.82
C ASN A 12 1.06 -19.20 7.27
N PHE A 13 0.92 -19.16 5.94
CA PHE A 13 -0.35 -18.95 5.27
C PHE A 13 -1.12 -20.27 5.17
N HIS A 14 -2.12 -20.46 6.02
CA HIS A 14 -3.18 -21.45 5.79
C HIS A 14 -4.33 -20.81 5.00
N SER A 15 -4.80 -21.56 4.02
CA SER A 15 -5.58 -21.14 2.86
C SER A 15 -7.05 -20.82 3.14
N VAL A 16 -7.60 -19.95 2.28
CA VAL A 16 -9.03 -19.75 1.97
C VAL A 16 -9.92 -19.30 3.13
N SER A 17 -9.87 -18.02 3.45
CA SER A 17 -11.05 -17.33 3.95
C SER A 17 -11.11 -15.93 3.36
N SER A 18 -12.31 -15.48 3.00
CA SER A 18 -12.60 -14.07 2.64
C SER A 18 -12.46 -13.13 3.84
N GLN A 19 -11.92 -13.62 4.95
CA GLN A 19 -11.73 -12.87 6.18
C GLN A 19 -10.41 -12.09 6.09
N PRO A 20 -10.37 -10.88 6.67
CA PRO A 20 -9.12 -10.15 6.75
C PRO A 20 -8.06 -10.92 7.52
N LEU A 21 -6.82 -10.87 7.05
CA LEU A 21 -5.68 -11.24 7.86
C LEU A 21 -5.41 -10.11 8.86
N LYS A 22 -5.50 -10.42 10.16
CA LYS A 22 -5.02 -9.54 11.21
C LYS A 22 -3.52 -9.72 11.36
N VAL A 23 -2.75 -8.65 11.20
CA VAL A 23 -1.30 -8.67 11.33
C VAL A 23 -0.92 -8.68 12.81
N ASP A 24 -0.05 -9.61 13.20
CA ASP A 24 0.55 -9.61 14.53
C ASP A 24 1.67 -8.56 14.61
N LEU A 25 1.34 -7.41 15.19
CA LEU A 25 2.28 -6.31 15.34
C LEU A 25 3.37 -6.55 16.39
N THR A 26 3.28 -7.58 17.23
CA THR A 26 4.27 -7.87 18.27
C THR A 26 5.56 -8.46 17.69
N SER A 27 5.45 -9.20 16.59
CA SER A 27 6.57 -9.76 15.85
C SER A 27 7.33 -8.75 14.97
N LEU A 28 6.80 -7.54 14.80
CA LEU A 28 7.35 -6.53 13.90
C LEU A 28 8.29 -5.53 14.60
N ASN A 29 9.32 -5.08 13.87
CA ASN A 29 10.19 -4.00 14.33
C ASN A 29 9.41 -2.67 14.40
N LYS A 30 9.11 -2.23 15.62
CA LYS A 30 8.33 -1.01 15.91
C LYS A 30 8.99 0.29 15.42
N SER A 31 10.31 0.29 15.18
CA SER A 31 11.05 1.44 14.64
C SER A 31 11.00 1.55 13.12
N SER A 32 10.50 0.53 12.42
CA SER A 32 10.33 0.55 10.97
C SER A 32 9.17 1.45 10.55
N SER A 33 9.24 2.00 9.33
CA SER A 33 8.15 2.77 8.74
C SER A 33 7.03 1.86 8.23
N LEU A 34 5.81 2.39 8.18
CA LEU A 34 4.66 1.74 7.57
C LEU A 34 4.93 1.46 6.09
N LYS A 35 5.59 2.37 5.37
CA LYS A 35 6.01 2.16 3.98
C LYS A 35 6.82 0.87 3.83
N SER A 36 7.83 0.68 4.68
CA SER A 36 8.67 -0.53 4.66
C SER A 36 7.85 -1.79 4.91
N PHE A 37 6.87 -1.76 5.81
CA PHE A 37 5.98 -2.89 6.03
C PHE A 37 5.10 -3.18 4.81
N VAL A 38 4.50 -2.15 4.23
CA VAL A 38 3.61 -2.29 3.08
C VAL A 38 4.36 -2.89 1.88
N GLU A 39 5.52 -2.34 1.55
CA GLU A 39 6.29 -2.73 0.36
C GLU A 39 6.92 -4.12 0.50
N ASN A 40 7.35 -4.53 1.71
CA ASN A 40 8.08 -5.78 1.90
C ASN A 40 7.21 -6.95 2.40
N GLN A 41 6.01 -6.71 2.95
CA GLN A 41 5.17 -7.76 3.53
C GLN A 41 3.73 -7.71 3.04
N ALA A 42 3.08 -6.54 3.14
CA ALA A 42 1.67 -6.45 2.80
C ALA A 42 1.42 -6.73 1.31
N PHE A 43 2.27 -6.19 0.42
CA PHE A 43 2.14 -6.43 -1.02
C PHE A 43 2.32 -7.89 -1.41
N GLU A 44 3.21 -8.62 -0.75
CA GLU A 44 3.36 -10.06 -0.99
C GLU A 44 2.07 -10.81 -0.62
N TYR A 45 1.52 -10.55 0.56
CA TYR A 45 0.25 -11.16 0.98
C TYR A 45 -0.93 -10.83 0.05
N LEU A 46 -0.98 -9.58 -0.43
CA LEU A 46 -2.01 -9.10 -1.34
C LEU A 46 -1.79 -9.54 -2.79
N GLU A 47 -0.73 -10.32 -3.06
CA GLU A 47 -0.34 -10.77 -4.40
C GLU A 47 -0.14 -9.60 -5.38
N PHE A 48 0.28 -8.44 -4.84
CA PHE A 48 0.52 -7.23 -5.61
C PHE A 48 1.85 -7.30 -6.35
N ASN A 49 1.80 -7.23 -7.68
CA ASN A 49 2.99 -7.31 -8.52
C ASN A 49 3.75 -5.99 -8.57
N THR A 50 4.68 -5.81 -7.63
CA THR A 50 5.57 -4.63 -7.54
C THR A 50 6.46 -4.44 -8.77
N LYS A 51 6.86 -5.52 -9.46
CA LYS A 51 7.74 -5.45 -10.65
C LYS A 51 7.08 -4.74 -11.83
N LYS A 52 5.75 -4.83 -11.96
CA LYS A 52 5.00 -4.10 -13.01
C LYS A 52 4.93 -2.59 -12.75
N ARG A 53 4.99 -2.16 -11.48
CA ARG A 53 5.00 -0.73 -11.06
C ARG A 53 6.25 0.01 -11.59
N ASP A 54 7.42 -0.63 -11.46
CA ASP A 54 8.71 -0.02 -11.84
C ASP A 54 8.91 0.09 -13.36
N SER A 55 8.27 -0.80 -14.14
CA SER A 55 8.33 -0.79 -15.61
C SER A 55 7.74 0.50 -16.20
N ILE A 56 6.65 1.01 -15.60
CA ILE A 56 5.94 2.21 -16.09
C ILE A 56 6.72 3.48 -15.75
N ALA A 57 7.24 3.59 -14.52
CA ALA A 57 8.07 4.73 -14.12
C ALA A 57 9.35 4.85 -14.96
N LYS A 58 9.92 3.72 -15.39
CA LYS A 58 11.07 3.67 -16.30
C LYS A 58 10.77 4.10 -17.73
N GLN A 59 9.53 3.97 -18.20
CA GLN A 59 9.19 4.24 -19.60
C GLN A 59 9.12 5.73 -19.98
N ARG A 60 9.32 6.67 -19.03
CA ARG A 60 9.58 8.11 -19.26
C ARG A 60 8.80 8.70 -20.44
N VAL A 61 7.47 8.52 -20.48
CA VAL A 61 6.68 9.17 -21.51
C VAL A 61 6.63 10.66 -21.21
N SER A 62 7.46 11.43 -21.90
CA SER A 62 7.49 12.89 -21.85
C SER A 62 6.88 13.46 -23.12
N ILE A 63 5.96 14.41 -22.95
CA ILE A 63 5.32 15.16 -24.03
C ILE A 63 6.35 16.16 -24.57
N SER A 64 6.71 16.05 -25.85
CA SER A 64 7.68 16.95 -26.51
C SER A 64 7.04 17.93 -27.50
N HIS A 65 5.71 18.09 -27.50
CA HIS A 65 5.01 19.00 -28.40
C HIS A 65 3.78 19.65 -27.75
N GLU A 66 3.69 20.97 -27.86
CA GLU A 66 2.50 21.78 -27.55
C GLU A 66 1.88 22.24 -28.88
N GLY A 67 0.83 21.54 -29.32
CA GLY A 67 0.01 21.91 -30.47
C GLY A 67 -1.45 21.56 -30.21
N VAL A 68 -2.38 22.39 -30.68
CA VAL A 68 -3.81 22.42 -30.30
C VAL A 68 -4.57 21.12 -30.64
N GLU A 69 -3.99 20.24 -31.46
CA GLU A 69 -4.58 18.96 -31.88
C GLU A 69 -3.76 17.73 -31.45
N THR A 70 -2.90 17.86 -30.44
CA THR A 70 -2.06 16.72 -29.99
C THR A 70 -2.85 15.83 -29.04
N GLU A 71 -3.44 14.74 -29.54
CA GLU A 71 -4.07 13.70 -28.73
C GLU A 71 -3.07 12.54 -28.47
N ILE A 72 -2.63 12.39 -27.22
CA ILE A 72 -1.73 11.31 -26.81
C ILE A 72 -2.57 10.17 -26.23
N ILE A 73 -2.83 9.14 -27.05
CA ILE A 73 -3.50 7.91 -26.61
C ILE A 73 -2.47 6.81 -26.42
N ILE A 74 -2.05 6.57 -25.18
CA ILE A 74 -1.20 5.43 -24.84
C ILE A 74 -2.10 4.25 -24.48
N ARG A 75 -2.44 3.42 -25.48
CA ARG A 75 -3.43 2.34 -25.37
C ARG A 75 -3.02 1.18 -24.44
N ASP A 76 -1.77 1.12 -23.98
CA ASP A 76 -1.24 -0.03 -23.24
C ASP A 76 -0.47 0.32 -21.95
N MET A 77 -0.69 1.51 -21.38
CA MET A 77 -0.27 1.75 -19.99
C MET A 77 -1.27 1.07 -19.04
N SER A 78 -1.05 -0.22 -18.80
CA SER A 78 -1.71 -0.94 -17.71
C SER A 78 -1.22 -0.37 -16.37
N TYR A 79 -1.84 0.73 -15.91
CA TYR A 79 -1.60 1.25 -14.56
C TYR A 79 -1.88 0.15 -13.56
N VAL A 80 -0.83 -0.34 -12.89
CA VAL A 80 -0.99 -1.28 -11.78
C VAL A 80 -1.70 -0.52 -10.67
N LYS A 81 -2.96 -0.87 -10.42
CA LYS A 81 -3.76 -0.23 -9.37
C LYS A 81 -3.28 -0.76 -8.02
N GLU A 82 -2.76 0.15 -7.21
CA GLU A 82 -2.28 -0.16 -5.87
C GLU A 82 -3.45 -0.51 -4.93
N PRO A 83 -3.24 -1.40 -3.94
CA PRO A 83 -4.25 -1.73 -2.93
C PRO A 83 -4.64 -0.50 -2.13
N LEU A 84 -5.93 -0.33 -1.85
CA LEU A 84 -6.42 0.82 -1.08
C LEU A 84 -5.85 0.81 0.34
N ILE A 85 -5.23 1.92 0.79
CA ILE A 85 -4.81 2.08 2.18
C ILE A 85 -5.79 3.02 2.90
N ILE A 86 -6.33 2.57 4.02
CA ILE A 86 -7.20 3.34 4.90
C ILE A 86 -6.53 3.45 6.27
N ILE A 87 -6.39 4.68 6.77
CA ILE A 87 -5.89 4.95 8.12
C ILE A 87 -6.98 5.64 8.91
N ASN A 88 -7.43 5.04 10.02
CA ASN A 88 -8.48 5.59 10.89
C ASN A 88 -9.70 6.05 10.07
N GLN A 89 -10.19 5.17 9.19
CA GLN A 89 -11.33 5.42 8.28
C GLN A 89 -11.10 6.51 7.22
N PHE A 90 -9.86 6.98 7.06
CA PHE A 90 -9.50 7.95 6.02
C PHE A 90 -8.70 7.28 4.90
N PRO A 91 -9.21 7.23 3.66
CA PRO A 91 -8.47 6.67 2.54
C PRO A 91 -7.30 7.57 2.16
N LEU A 92 -6.10 6.98 2.07
CA LEU A 92 -4.92 7.69 1.62
C LEU A 92 -4.92 7.81 0.10
N LYS A 93 -4.73 9.03 -0.39
CA LYS A 93 -4.49 9.30 -1.82
C LYS A 93 -3.00 9.28 -2.18
N ASN A 94 -2.14 9.67 -1.24
CA ASN A 94 -0.70 9.75 -1.41
C ASN A 94 -0.01 8.76 -0.46
N TYR A 95 0.74 7.82 -1.02
CA TYR A 95 1.44 6.77 -0.26
C TYR A 95 2.71 7.26 0.42
N ASN A 96 3.27 8.41 0.01
CA ASN A 96 4.52 8.93 0.58
C ASN A 96 4.41 9.16 2.10
N ILE A 97 3.22 9.53 2.57
CA ILE A 97 2.94 9.73 4.01
C ILE A 97 3.17 8.47 4.85
N THR A 98 3.13 7.28 4.24
CA THR A 98 3.43 6.03 4.94
C THR A 98 4.90 5.93 5.35
N GLY A 99 5.78 6.74 4.76
CA GLY A 99 7.17 6.88 5.18
C GLY A 99 7.33 7.54 6.55
N ASP A 100 6.42 8.45 6.91
CA ASP A 100 6.47 9.26 8.14
C ASP A 100 5.77 8.59 9.34
N ILE A 101 5.10 7.46 9.08
CA ILE A 101 4.37 6.67 10.07
C ILE A 101 5.25 5.52 10.53
N LEU A 102 5.51 5.42 11.83
CA LEU A 102 6.24 4.29 12.41
C LEU A 102 5.27 3.21 12.88
N LEU A 103 5.69 1.94 12.82
CA LEU A 103 4.89 0.81 13.26
C LEU A 103 4.54 0.85 14.77
N ARG A 104 5.32 1.57 15.58
CA ARG A 104 5.00 1.82 16.99
C ARG A 104 3.73 2.66 17.19
N ASP A 105 3.38 3.49 16.21
CA ASP A 105 2.23 4.40 16.29
C ASP A 105 0.93 3.69 15.84
N ILE A 106 1.03 2.43 15.39
CA ILE A 106 -0.06 1.62 14.85
C ILE A 106 -0.62 0.68 15.93
N GLU A 107 -1.94 0.69 16.05
CA GLU A 107 -2.69 -0.16 16.98
C GLU A 107 -3.08 -1.49 16.32
N GLU A 108 -3.57 -1.45 15.07
CA GLU A 108 -4.07 -2.63 14.36
C GLU A 108 -3.86 -2.49 12.84
N ILE A 109 -3.53 -3.59 12.17
CA ILE A 109 -3.51 -3.70 10.70
C ILE A 109 -4.29 -4.93 10.29
N TYR A 110 -5.18 -4.73 9.32
CA TYR A 110 -5.91 -5.80 8.65
C TYR A 110 -5.65 -5.73 7.14
N LEU A 111 -5.46 -6.90 6.53
CA LEU A 111 -5.20 -7.05 5.10
C LEU A 111 -6.30 -7.89 4.46
N TRP A 112 -6.93 -7.37 3.40
CA TRP A 112 -7.88 -8.13 2.59
C TRP A 112 -7.33 -8.31 1.20
N LYS A 113 -7.30 -9.55 0.73
CA LYS A 113 -6.91 -9.88 -0.64
C LYS A 113 -7.86 -9.21 -1.65
N PRO A 114 -7.39 -8.97 -2.89
CA PRO A 114 -8.22 -8.49 -3.99
C PRO A 114 -9.54 -9.28 -4.11
N SER A 115 -10.67 -8.56 -4.19
CA SER A 115 -12.01 -9.15 -4.33
C SER A 115 -13.01 -8.12 -4.83
N ASP A 116 -13.87 -8.50 -5.77
CA ASP A 116 -14.92 -7.61 -6.29
C ASP A 116 -15.91 -7.18 -5.20
N THR A 117 -16.16 -8.03 -4.20
CA THR A 117 -17.09 -7.71 -3.10
C THR A 117 -16.59 -6.58 -2.19
N LEU A 118 -15.28 -6.37 -2.08
CA LEU A 118 -14.71 -5.26 -1.31
C LEU A 118 -15.05 -3.91 -1.94
N SER A 119 -15.20 -3.88 -3.27
CA SER A 119 -15.48 -2.65 -4.00
C SER A 119 -16.85 -2.04 -3.66
N ALA A 120 -17.81 -2.88 -3.29
CA ALA A 120 -19.14 -2.45 -2.87
C ALA A 120 -19.11 -1.68 -1.53
N VAL A 121 -18.15 -1.99 -0.65
CA VAL A 121 -18.06 -1.42 0.69
C VAL A 121 -17.08 -0.24 0.75
N TYR A 122 -15.92 -0.38 0.12
CA TYR A 122 -14.80 0.56 0.25
C TYR A 122 -14.48 1.32 -1.05
N GLY A 123 -15.27 1.11 -2.10
CA GLY A 123 -15.11 1.75 -3.40
C GLY A 123 -14.19 1.00 -4.36
N SER A 124 -14.15 1.45 -5.61
CA SER A 124 -13.57 0.71 -6.75
C SER A 124 -12.10 0.32 -6.60
N LEU A 125 -11.31 1.02 -5.78
CA LEU A 125 -9.90 0.69 -5.54
C LEU A 125 -9.73 -0.54 -4.63
N ALA A 126 -10.69 -0.82 -3.75
CA ALA A 126 -10.61 -1.94 -2.82
C ALA A 126 -10.67 -3.30 -3.51
N LYS A 127 -11.11 -3.36 -4.77
CA LYS A 127 -11.06 -4.59 -5.57
C LYS A 127 -9.65 -5.10 -5.81
N TYR A 128 -8.64 -4.22 -5.71
CA TYR A 128 -7.23 -4.54 -5.86
C TYR A 128 -6.54 -4.85 -4.52
N GLY A 129 -7.31 -5.03 -3.45
CA GLY A 129 -6.83 -5.27 -2.10
C GLY A 129 -7.05 -4.06 -1.18
N LEU A 130 -7.08 -4.33 0.12
CA LEU A 130 -7.29 -3.33 1.15
C LEU A 130 -6.31 -3.53 2.31
N ILE A 131 -5.70 -2.43 2.74
CA ILE A 131 -4.89 -2.32 3.95
C ILE A 131 -5.63 -1.35 4.89
N ASN A 132 -6.32 -1.88 5.90
CA ASN A 132 -7.02 -1.05 6.89
C ASN A 132 -6.20 -0.97 8.17
N ILE A 133 -5.91 0.25 8.58
CA ILE A 133 -4.97 0.57 9.64
C ILE A 133 -5.68 1.41 10.68
N LYS A 134 -5.56 0.99 11.93
CA LYS A 134 -5.93 1.77 13.10
C LYS A 134 -4.64 2.23 13.77
N MET A 135 -4.52 3.53 14.02
CA MET A 135 -3.32 4.12 14.60
C MET A 135 -3.69 5.15 15.67
N GLU A 136 -2.71 5.52 16.50
CA GLU A 136 -2.91 6.46 17.59
C GLU A 136 -3.52 7.78 17.08
N LYS A 137 -4.72 8.12 17.57
CA LYS A 137 -5.51 9.27 17.08
C LYS A 137 -4.75 10.60 17.15
N LYS A 138 -3.97 10.83 18.21
CA LYS A 138 -3.21 12.09 18.38
C LYS A 138 -2.13 12.23 17.33
N ARG A 139 -1.36 11.15 17.08
CA ARG A 139 -0.33 11.11 16.05
C ARG A 139 -0.93 11.28 14.65
N TRP A 140 -2.02 10.55 14.37
CA TRP A 140 -2.73 10.66 13.09
C TRP A 140 -3.19 12.09 12.78
N ARG A 141 -3.75 12.80 13.77
CA ARG A 141 -4.20 14.19 13.58
C ARG A 141 -3.07 15.15 13.19
N LYS A 142 -1.84 14.90 13.64
CA LYS A 142 -0.68 15.73 13.26
C LYS A 142 -0.32 15.48 11.80
N ILE A 143 -0.13 14.22 11.43
CA ILE A 143 0.23 13.80 10.07
C ILE A 143 -0.85 14.20 9.07
N LYS A 144 -2.13 13.98 9.40
CA LYS A 144 -3.26 14.32 8.51
C LYS A 144 -3.31 15.80 8.14
N LYS A 145 -2.82 16.71 8.99
CA LYS A 145 -2.77 18.15 8.68
C LYS A 145 -1.76 18.48 7.58
N GLU A 146 -0.72 17.68 7.44
CA GLU A 146 0.32 17.86 6.41
C GLU A 146 -0.12 17.33 5.04
N ILE A 147 -1.19 16.53 5.00
CA ILE A 147 -1.78 15.96 3.77
C ILE A 147 -2.83 16.89 3.15
N ARG A 148 -3.37 17.84 3.92
CA ARG A 148 -4.46 18.73 3.50
C ARG A 148 -3.91 20.01 2.87
#